data_AF-A0A3D4XTB9-F1
#
_entry.id   AF-A0A3D4XTB9-F1
#
_cell.length_a   1.000
_cell.length_b   1.000
_cell.length_c   1.000
_cell.angle_alpha   90.00
_cell.angle_beta   90.00
_cell.angle_gamma   90.00
#
_symmetry.space_group_name_H-M   'P 1'
#
loop_
_entity.id
_entity.type
_entity.pdbx_description
1 polymer ?
#
loop_
_entity_poly.entity_id
_entity_poly.type
_entity_poly.pdbx_seq_one_letter_code
_entity_poly.pdbx_strand_id
1 'polypeptide(L)'
;MTQITFNDQLFESQLGESVLNTLLRHNQSIPYGCKAGVCQSCLMCCLDDVPSLASAQVGLTDTQQKQQYFLSCLCLPEKAMSVALPTTSQTWLDAKVVDKRPLSSNVIQLTLQTNEPLPFLAGQFVNLRNKAGVIRSYSIANPPNAQHTLVFHIRVLPHGQFTRWLSDALEVGMTLDVSPAQGGCHYIKGNPEQSLLLIGTGTGLAPLYGILCDALDNHQHQGDIHLFHGSRNATGLYFEDTLSELAQKHSNFHYTPCLSEKNSEAPYAQGRANTIALQQFSQLAGWRVYLCGQADMVAQTKKMAYLQGASLKAIYADAFSS
;
A
#
# COMPACT_ATOMS: atom_id res chain seq x y z
N MET A 1 7.54 33.45 -6.92
CA MET A 1 7.88 32.65 -5.73
C MET A 1 6.77 32.85 -4.74
N THR A 2 6.32 31.76 -4.11
CA THR A 2 5.17 31.78 -3.19
C THR A 2 5.69 31.64 -1.76
N GLN A 3 5.08 32.33 -0.80
CA GLN A 3 5.53 32.30 0.59
C GLN A 3 4.73 31.27 1.40
N ILE A 4 5.43 30.43 2.15
CA ILE A 4 4.83 29.46 3.07
C ILE A 4 5.20 29.88 4.50
N THR A 5 4.21 30.09 5.35
CA THR A 5 4.42 30.33 6.78
C THR A 5 4.26 29.03 7.56
N PHE A 6 5.29 28.61 8.30
CA PHE A 6 5.27 27.42 9.15
C PHE A 6 6.04 27.71 10.44
N ASN A 7 5.47 27.40 11.61
CA ASN A 7 6.04 27.72 12.94
C ASN A 7 6.50 29.18 13.07
N ASP A 8 5.66 30.13 12.64
CA ASP A 8 5.93 31.58 12.62
C ASP A 8 7.17 32.00 11.79
N GLN A 9 7.68 31.10 10.95
CA GLN A 9 8.79 31.35 10.02
C GLN A 9 8.29 31.34 8.58
N LEU A 10 8.91 32.18 7.75
CA LEU A 10 8.57 32.33 6.34
C LEU A 10 9.58 31.62 5.45
N PHE A 11 9.07 30.81 4.52
CA PHE A 11 9.86 30.02 3.59
C PHE A 11 9.46 30.35 2.15
N GLU A 12 10.44 30.53 1.27
CA GLU A 12 10.19 30.81 -0.15
C GLU A 12 10.11 29.52 -0.95
N SER A 13 8.95 29.28 -1.58
CA SER A 13 8.71 28.16 -2.49
C SER A 13 9.15 28.50 -3.90
N GLN A 14 9.88 27.57 -4.52
CA GLN A 14 10.24 27.64 -5.94
C GLN A 14 9.05 27.26 -6.82
N LEU A 15 9.10 27.64 -8.10
CA LEU A 15 8.06 27.31 -9.07
C LEU A 15 7.99 25.78 -9.26
N GLY A 16 6.81 25.19 -9.08
CA GLY A 16 6.61 23.74 -9.21
C GLY A 16 7.10 22.91 -8.02
N GLU A 17 7.54 23.55 -6.94
CA GLU A 17 7.95 22.89 -5.71
C GLU A 17 6.74 22.66 -4.79
N SER A 18 6.65 21.47 -4.18
CA SER A 18 5.59 21.17 -3.22
C SER A 18 5.90 21.74 -1.84
N VAL A 19 4.86 22.00 -1.05
CA VAL A 19 4.99 22.48 0.34
C VAL A 19 5.97 21.61 1.14
N LEU A 20 5.90 20.28 1.00
CA LEU A 20 6.84 19.36 1.65
C LEU A 20 8.28 19.62 1.21
N ASN A 21 8.54 19.71 -0.09
CA ASN A 21 9.91 19.87 -0.59
C ASN A 21 10.49 21.23 -0.19
N THR A 22 9.68 22.29 -0.21
CA THR A 22 10.08 23.61 0.29
C THR A 22 10.53 23.55 1.75
N LEU A 23 9.71 22.97 2.62
CA LEU A 23 10.02 22.87 4.05
C LEU A 23 11.25 21.99 4.31
N LEU A 24 11.38 20.84 3.64
CA LEU A 24 12.55 19.96 3.76
C LEU A 24 13.84 20.65 3.27
N ARG A 25 13.79 21.41 2.16
CA ARG A 25 14.93 22.17 1.64
C ARG A 25 15.41 23.24 2.62
N HIS A 26 14.50 23.77 3.43
CA HIS A 26 14.80 24.70 4.52
C HIS A 26 15.06 24.00 5.88
N ASN A 27 15.39 22.70 5.86
CA ASN A 27 15.74 21.89 7.04
C ASN A 27 14.63 21.80 8.10
N GLN A 28 13.36 21.98 7.71
CA GLN A 28 12.24 21.77 8.62
C GLN A 28 11.92 20.28 8.73
N SER A 29 11.70 19.82 9.95
CA SER A 29 11.35 18.43 10.24
C SER A 29 9.87 18.18 9.99
N ILE A 30 9.52 17.83 8.76
CA ILE A 30 8.16 17.43 8.38
C ILE A 30 8.10 15.90 8.28
N PRO A 31 7.13 15.22 8.91
CA PRO A 31 6.94 13.78 8.71
C PRO A 31 6.61 13.49 7.23
N TYR A 32 7.28 12.52 6.61
CA TYR A 32 6.96 12.06 5.25
C TYR A 32 7.43 10.62 5.00
N GLY A 33 6.81 9.96 4.03
CA GLY A 33 7.17 8.61 3.60
C GLY A 33 7.37 8.50 2.08
N CYS A 34 6.28 8.63 1.31
CA CYS A 34 6.28 8.31 -0.13
C CYS A 34 6.51 9.48 -1.09
N LYS A 35 6.25 10.72 -0.66
CA LYS A 35 6.17 11.92 -1.52
C LYS A 35 5.23 11.80 -2.75
N ALA A 36 4.31 10.85 -2.73
CA ALA A 36 3.42 10.51 -3.84
C ALA A 36 1.93 10.57 -3.45
N GLY A 37 1.59 11.13 -2.29
CA GLY A 37 0.21 11.24 -1.81
C GLY A 37 -0.41 9.95 -1.25
N VAL A 38 0.36 8.86 -1.17
CA VAL A 38 -0.16 7.55 -0.74
C VAL A 38 -0.09 7.38 0.78
N CYS A 39 1.09 7.60 1.38
CA CYS A 39 1.34 7.30 2.80
C CYS A 39 0.56 8.17 3.79
N GLN A 40 0.07 9.33 3.35
CA GLN A 40 -0.49 10.42 4.16
C GLN A 40 0.37 10.92 5.33
N SER A 41 1.62 10.44 5.50
CA SER A 41 2.51 10.89 6.58
C SER A 41 2.84 12.38 6.51
N CYS A 42 2.76 12.99 5.33
CA CYS A 42 2.99 14.42 5.11
C CYS A 42 1.74 15.29 5.33
N LEU A 43 0.75 14.79 6.08
CA LEU A 43 -0.47 15.52 6.38
C LEU A 43 -0.12 16.82 7.11
N MET A 44 -0.65 17.92 6.61
CA MET A 44 -0.57 19.26 7.22
C MET A 44 -1.96 19.89 7.18
N CYS A 45 -2.17 20.90 7.99
CA CYS A 45 -3.38 21.72 7.99
C CYS A 45 -3.07 23.10 7.43
N CYS A 46 -3.93 23.64 6.58
CA CYS A 46 -3.85 25.03 6.17
C CYS A 46 -4.58 25.90 7.21
N LEU A 47 -3.91 26.94 7.71
CA LEU A 47 -4.46 27.84 8.73
C LEU A 47 -5.25 29.01 8.15
N ASP A 48 -5.06 29.25 6.85
CA ASP A 48 -5.75 30.30 6.11
C ASP A 48 -6.98 29.73 5.40
N ASP A 49 -7.96 30.57 5.06
CA ASP A 49 -9.04 30.22 4.13
C ASP A 49 -8.50 30.28 2.69
N VAL A 50 -7.81 29.22 2.25
CA VAL A 50 -7.06 29.20 0.96
C VAL A 50 -7.86 28.50 -0.15
N PRO A 51 -7.68 28.89 -1.43
CA PRO A 51 -8.39 28.29 -2.54
C PRO A 51 -7.99 26.82 -2.77
N SER A 52 -9.01 25.97 -2.91
CA SER A 52 -9.00 24.59 -3.41
C SER A 52 -7.71 23.77 -3.20
N LEU A 53 -7.62 23.11 -2.04
CA LEU A 53 -6.65 22.05 -1.75
C LEU A 53 -7.00 20.72 -2.45
N ALA A 54 -7.95 20.71 -3.40
CA ALA A 54 -8.58 19.50 -3.92
C ALA A 54 -7.57 18.46 -4.45
N SER A 55 -6.53 18.90 -5.17
CA SER A 55 -5.48 18.01 -5.69
C SER A 55 -4.58 17.43 -4.60
N ALA A 56 -4.41 18.15 -3.48
CA ALA A 56 -3.64 17.74 -2.31
C ALA A 56 -4.48 17.02 -1.24
N GLN A 57 -5.79 16.91 -1.46
CA GLN A 57 -6.75 16.27 -0.55
C GLN A 57 -7.18 14.87 -1.00
N VAL A 58 -6.66 14.41 -2.14
CA VAL A 58 -6.95 13.07 -2.67
C VAL A 58 -6.56 12.00 -1.65
N GLY A 59 -7.54 11.16 -1.28
CA GLY A 59 -7.35 10.08 -0.31
C GLY A 59 -7.61 10.47 1.15
N LEU A 60 -7.84 11.75 1.45
CA LEU A 60 -8.27 12.19 2.79
C LEU A 60 -9.78 11.99 2.98
N THR A 61 -10.19 11.80 4.23
CA THR A 61 -11.61 11.72 4.61
C THR A 61 -12.33 13.06 4.43
N ASP A 62 -13.65 13.05 4.23
CA ASP A 62 -14.45 14.27 4.09
C ASP A 62 -14.28 15.23 5.28
N THR A 63 -14.15 14.68 6.49
CA THR A 63 -13.90 15.47 7.71
C THR A 63 -12.54 16.16 7.62
N GLN A 64 -11.49 15.44 7.23
CA GLN A 64 -10.16 16.02 7.07
C GLN A 64 -10.16 17.10 5.99
N GLN A 65 -10.84 16.86 4.87
CA GLN A 65 -10.93 17.83 3.78
C GLN A 65 -11.62 19.13 4.24
N LYS A 66 -12.74 19.02 4.95
CA LYS A 66 -13.47 20.16 5.53
C LYS A 66 -12.66 20.91 6.60
N GLN A 67 -11.75 20.23 7.28
CA GLN A 67 -10.83 20.81 8.26
C GLN A 67 -9.55 21.37 7.63
N GLN A 68 -9.50 21.58 6.31
CA GLN A 68 -8.34 22.12 5.59
C GLN A 68 -7.06 21.28 5.73
N TYR A 69 -7.18 19.99 6.05
CA TYR A 69 -6.05 19.08 5.95
C TYR A 69 -5.69 18.81 4.49
N PHE A 70 -4.40 18.68 4.22
CA PHE A 70 -3.87 18.37 2.90
C PHE A 70 -2.55 17.59 3.00
N LEU A 71 -2.19 16.92 1.91
CA LEU A 71 -0.92 16.24 1.74
C LEU A 71 0.11 17.22 1.21
N SER A 72 1.02 17.68 2.07
CA SER A 72 2.05 18.67 1.70
C SER A 72 2.96 18.22 0.54
N CYS A 73 3.09 16.92 0.30
CA CYS A 73 3.84 16.41 -0.87
C CYS A 73 3.17 16.65 -2.22
N LEU A 74 1.83 16.80 -2.24
CA LEU A 74 1.06 17.05 -3.46
C LEU A 74 0.65 18.52 -3.61
N CYS A 75 0.74 19.31 -2.55
CA CYS A 75 0.34 20.71 -2.58
C CYS A 75 1.43 21.56 -3.25
N LEU A 76 1.11 22.10 -4.43
CA LEU A 76 1.89 23.13 -5.11
C LEU A 76 1.27 24.49 -4.74
N PRO A 77 1.97 25.36 -3.99
CA PRO A 77 1.40 26.60 -3.49
C PRO A 77 1.30 27.66 -4.60
N GLU A 78 0.06 27.99 -5.02
CA GLU A 78 -0.21 29.05 -5.99
C GLU A 78 -0.24 30.45 -5.38
N LYS A 79 -0.56 30.54 -4.08
CA LYS A 79 -0.63 31.77 -3.29
C LYS A 79 0.01 31.57 -1.93
N ALA A 80 0.36 32.67 -1.27
CA ALA A 80 0.92 32.62 0.07
C ALA A 80 -0.02 31.85 1.01
N MET A 81 0.53 30.98 1.85
CA MET A 81 -0.24 30.12 2.73
C MET A 81 0.46 29.87 4.07
N SER A 82 -0.32 29.80 5.13
CA SER A 82 0.10 29.44 6.48
C SER A 82 -0.30 28.00 6.75
N VAL A 83 0.65 27.21 7.24
CA VAL A 83 0.48 25.77 7.42
C VAL A 83 0.94 25.34 8.80
N ALA A 84 0.32 24.30 9.33
CA ALA A 84 0.69 23.67 10.58
C ALA A 84 0.72 22.15 10.44
N LEU A 85 1.43 21.48 11.35
CA LEU A 85 1.22 20.06 11.56
C LEU A 85 -0.15 19.84 12.22
N PRO A 86 -0.83 18.69 11.97
CA PRO A 86 -2.07 18.34 12.64
C PRO A 86 -1.94 18.46 14.17
N THR A 87 -2.87 19.17 14.81
CA THR A 87 -2.94 19.29 16.27
C THR A 87 -3.42 17.99 16.92
N THR A 88 -4.18 17.18 16.20
CA THR A 88 -4.40 15.78 16.56
C THR A 88 -3.14 15.00 16.22
N SER A 89 -2.36 14.66 17.26
CA SER A 89 -1.29 13.67 17.11
C SER A 89 -1.89 12.45 16.45
N GLN A 90 -1.35 12.00 15.30
CA GLN A 90 -1.57 10.64 14.86
C GLN A 90 -1.25 9.75 16.06
N THR A 91 -2.24 9.06 16.61
CA THR A 91 -2.02 8.13 17.71
C THR A 91 -1.24 6.97 17.14
N TRP A 92 0.07 6.99 17.32
CA TRP A 92 0.93 5.87 16.98
C TRP A 92 0.75 4.81 18.06
N LEU A 93 0.50 3.57 17.64
CA LEU A 93 0.49 2.41 18.52
C LEU A 93 1.88 1.82 18.60
N ASP A 94 2.33 1.46 19.79
CA ASP A 94 3.54 0.66 19.94
C ASP A 94 3.24 -0.79 19.53
N ALA A 95 4.10 -1.35 18.68
CA ALA A 95 4.05 -2.73 18.26
C ALA A 95 5.40 -3.43 18.44
N LYS A 96 5.39 -4.64 18.96
CA LYS A 96 6.58 -5.47 19.19
C LYS A 96 6.82 -6.39 18.02
N VAL A 97 8.07 -6.52 17.58
CA VAL A 97 8.48 -7.54 16.60
C VAL A 97 8.41 -8.91 17.26
N VAL A 98 7.54 -9.78 16.75
CA VAL A 98 7.37 -11.15 17.28
C VAL A 98 7.91 -12.22 16.34
N ASP A 99 8.02 -11.92 15.03
CA ASP A 99 8.68 -12.78 14.05
C ASP A 99 9.33 -11.94 12.96
N LYS A 100 10.47 -12.42 12.44
CA LYS A 100 11.18 -11.84 11.31
C LYS A 100 11.93 -12.96 10.59
N ARG A 101 11.54 -13.25 9.35
CA ARG A 101 12.16 -14.33 8.56
C ARG A 101 12.23 -13.99 7.06
N PRO A 102 13.24 -14.49 6.33
CA PRO A 102 13.28 -14.33 4.89
C PRO A 102 12.18 -15.15 4.22
N LEU A 103 11.51 -14.57 3.21
CA LEU A 103 10.60 -15.26 2.29
C LEU A 103 11.26 -15.57 0.94
N SER A 104 12.24 -14.74 0.55
CA SER A 104 13.08 -14.94 -0.63
C SER A 104 14.42 -14.24 -0.41
N SER A 105 15.25 -14.19 -1.46
CA SER A 105 16.55 -13.48 -1.43
C SER A 105 16.44 -11.98 -1.08
N ASN A 106 15.28 -11.36 -1.28
CA ASN A 106 15.09 -9.92 -1.07
C ASN A 106 13.74 -9.55 -0.46
N VAL A 107 12.97 -10.51 0.06
CA VAL A 107 11.71 -10.26 0.77
C VAL A 107 11.80 -10.83 2.18
N ILE A 108 11.42 -10.02 3.17
CA ILE A 108 11.32 -10.40 4.57
C ILE A 108 9.85 -10.40 4.99
N GLN A 109 9.41 -11.46 5.67
CA GLN A 109 8.19 -11.44 6.46
C GLN A 109 8.52 -10.81 7.81
N LEU A 110 7.80 -9.75 8.16
CA LEU A 110 7.84 -9.14 9.49
C LEU A 110 6.48 -9.32 10.13
N THR A 111 6.43 -9.87 11.34
CA THR A 111 5.21 -9.91 12.15
C THR A 111 5.37 -9.03 13.37
N LEU A 112 4.46 -8.07 13.49
CA LEU A 112 4.33 -7.19 14.64
C LEU A 112 3.11 -7.59 15.46
N GLN A 113 3.19 -7.43 16.77
CA GLN A 113 2.06 -7.55 17.68
C GLN A 113 1.80 -6.21 18.35
N THR A 114 0.59 -5.69 18.22
CA THR A 114 0.19 -4.45 18.92
C THR A 114 -0.33 -4.78 20.32
N ASN A 115 -0.05 -3.89 21.28
CA ASN A 115 -0.56 -4.06 22.65
C ASN A 115 -2.08 -3.83 22.73
N GLU A 116 -2.59 -2.98 21.84
CA GLU A 116 -4.01 -2.65 21.72
C GLU A 116 -4.56 -3.17 20.38
N PRO A 117 -5.87 -3.47 20.29
CA PRO A 117 -6.48 -3.81 19.02
C PRO A 117 -6.34 -2.65 18.02
N LEU A 118 -5.82 -2.93 16.83
CA LEU A 118 -5.85 -2.01 15.70
C LEU A 118 -6.98 -2.45 14.75
N PRO A 119 -8.08 -1.67 14.60
CA PRO A 119 -9.07 -1.95 13.58
C PRO A 119 -8.50 -1.73 12.17
N PHE A 120 -8.63 -2.73 11.30
CA PHE A 120 -8.27 -2.62 9.89
C PHE A 120 -9.11 -3.59 9.04
N LEU A 121 -9.10 -3.36 7.73
CA LEU A 121 -9.68 -4.26 6.73
C LEU A 121 -8.56 -4.92 5.92
N ALA A 122 -8.72 -6.20 5.58
CA ALA A 122 -7.69 -6.95 4.85
C ALA A 122 -7.39 -6.31 3.49
N GLY A 123 -6.11 -5.98 3.25
CA GLY A 123 -5.64 -5.22 2.09
C GLY A 123 -5.20 -3.79 2.41
N GLN A 124 -5.61 -3.23 3.55
CA GLN A 124 -5.14 -1.93 4.02
C GLN A 124 -3.64 -1.93 4.39
N PHE A 125 -3.07 -0.74 4.48
CA PHE A 125 -1.69 -0.53 4.91
C PHE A 125 -1.62 0.34 6.16
N VAL A 126 -0.47 0.27 6.82
CA VAL A 126 -0.11 1.17 7.92
C VAL A 126 1.22 1.83 7.62
N ASN A 127 1.48 2.95 8.28
CA ASN A 127 2.82 3.51 8.35
C ASN A 127 3.55 2.88 9.53
N LEU A 128 4.76 2.38 9.27
CA LEU A 128 5.71 1.96 10.30
C LEU A 128 6.74 3.06 10.50
N ARG A 129 7.01 3.41 11.76
CA ARG A 129 8.03 4.37 12.16
C ARG A 129 9.06 3.71 13.05
N ASN A 130 10.33 3.84 12.68
CA ASN A 130 11.43 3.40 13.54
C ASN A 130 11.82 4.50 14.55
N LYS A 131 12.68 4.16 15.53
CA LYS A 131 13.12 5.10 16.57
C LYS A 131 13.96 6.27 16.03
N ALA A 132 14.48 6.17 14.81
CA ALA A 132 15.14 7.28 14.11
C ALA A 132 14.14 8.22 13.39
N GLY A 133 12.84 7.99 13.51
CA GLY A 133 11.79 8.81 12.89
C GLY A 133 11.55 8.52 11.41
N VAL A 134 12.18 7.49 10.84
CA VAL A 134 11.97 7.11 9.43
C VAL A 134 10.62 6.41 9.30
N ILE A 135 9.77 6.93 8.42
CA ILE A 135 8.40 6.43 8.20
C ILE A 135 8.28 5.78 6.82
N ARG A 136 7.71 4.57 6.75
CA ARG A 136 7.36 3.91 5.48
C ARG A 136 6.02 3.19 5.58
N SER A 137 5.31 3.14 4.46
CA SER A 137 4.02 2.46 4.36
C SER A 137 4.22 1.00 3.97
N TYR A 138 3.52 0.09 4.65
CA TYR A 138 3.52 -1.33 4.34
C TYR A 138 2.11 -1.89 4.45
N SER A 139 1.66 -2.58 3.40
CA SER A 139 0.35 -3.24 3.38
C SER A 139 0.35 -4.48 4.26
N ILE A 140 -0.75 -4.66 5.00
CA ILE A 140 -0.94 -5.76 5.94
C ILE A 140 -1.32 -7.02 5.13
N ALA A 141 -0.58 -8.10 5.36
CA ALA A 141 -0.66 -9.35 4.61
C ALA A 141 -1.61 -10.39 5.21
N ASN A 142 -2.19 -10.12 6.37
CA ASN A 142 -3.10 -11.03 7.06
C ASN A 142 -4.45 -10.36 7.37
N PRO A 143 -5.53 -11.12 7.57
CA PRO A 143 -6.78 -10.57 8.07
C PRO A 143 -6.68 -10.17 9.55
N PRO A 144 -7.63 -9.33 10.04
CA PRO A 144 -7.79 -9.07 11.47
C PRO A 144 -7.89 -10.37 12.26
N ASN A 145 -7.26 -10.42 13.42
CA ASN A 145 -7.13 -11.63 14.23
C ASN A 145 -7.13 -11.30 15.73
N ALA A 146 -7.43 -12.31 16.55
CA ALA A 146 -7.53 -12.17 18.00
C ALA A 146 -6.18 -11.92 18.69
N GLN A 147 -5.06 -12.22 18.03
CA GLN A 147 -3.71 -12.03 18.56
C GLN A 147 -3.18 -10.61 18.33
N HIS A 148 -3.94 -9.76 17.63
CA HIS A 148 -3.57 -8.39 17.22
C HIS A 148 -2.25 -8.35 16.45
N THR A 149 -2.01 -9.36 15.62
CA THR A 149 -0.79 -9.41 14.79
C THR A 149 -0.99 -8.75 13.43
N LEU A 150 0.05 -8.05 12.99
CA LEU A 150 0.18 -7.45 11.67
C LEU A 150 1.39 -8.08 10.95
N VAL A 151 1.16 -8.71 9.81
CA VAL A 151 2.16 -9.38 8.99
C VAL A 151 2.44 -8.52 7.77
N PHE A 152 3.72 -8.39 7.40
CA PHE A 152 4.15 -7.58 6.26
C PHE A 152 5.10 -8.38 5.38
N HIS A 153 4.99 -8.23 4.06
CA HIS A 153 6.02 -8.70 3.12
C HIS A 153 6.83 -7.50 2.63
N ILE A 154 8.08 -7.39 3.07
CA ILE A 154 8.90 -6.20 2.90
C ILE A 154 10.07 -6.51 1.97
N ARG A 155 10.09 -5.84 0.82
CA ARG A 155 11.21 -5.94 -0.12
C ARG A 155 12.39 -5.14 0.41
N VAL A 156 13.54 -5.79 0.54
CA VAL A 156 14.80 -5.14 0.90
C VAL A 156 15.33 -4.39 -0.32
N LEU A 157 15.46 -3.07 -0.18
CA LEU A 157 16.01 -2.20 -1.22
C LEU A 157 17.49 -1.92 -0.91
N PRO A 158 18.42 -2.04 -1.88
CA PRO A 158 19.86 -1.88 -1.63
C PRO A 158 20.24 -0.57 -0.94
N HIS A 159 19.53 0.52 -1.25
CA HIS A 159 19.77 1.86 -0.68
C HIS A 159 18.59 2.35 0.16
N GLY A 160 17.67 1.46 0.54
CA GLY A 160 16.49 1.84 1.32
C GLY A 160 16.84 2.02 2.78
N GLN A 161 16.79 3.25 3.30
CA GLN A 161 17.10 3.55 4.70
C GLN A 161 16.31 2.66 5.69
N PHE A 162 15.00 2.56 5.51
CA PHE A 162 14.15 1.76 6.39
C PHE A 162 14.38 0.25 6.18
N THR A 163 14.46 -0.21 4.93
CA THR A 163 14.51 -1.65 4.63
C THR A 163 15.88 -2.25 4.90
N ARG A 164 16.97 -1.50 4.76
CA ARG A 164 18.31 -1.90 5.22
C ARG A 164 18.38 -2.02 6.74
N TRP A 165 17.91 -0.99 7.46
CA TRP A 165 17.83 -1.07 8.92
C TRP A 165 16.96 -2.25 9.37
N LEU A 166 15.80 -2.46 8.74
CA LEU A 166 14.92 -3.59 9.01
C LEU A 166 15.62 -4.93 8.77
N SER A 167 16.38 -5.06 7.67
CA SER A 167 17.13 -6.28 7.36
C SER A 167 18.24 -6.54 8.35
N ASP A 168 19.04 -5.52 8.66
CA ASP A 168 20.36 -5.69 9.27
C ASP A 168 20.38 -5.52 10.78
N ALA A 169 19.45 -4.72 11.34
CA ALA A 169 19.49 -4.30 12.74
C ALA A 169 18.18 -4.54 13.50
N LEU A 170 17.04 -4.69 12.83
CA LEU A 170 15.77 -4.99 13.52
C LEU A 170 15.76 -6.46 13.97
N GLU A 171 15.55 -6.68 15.27
CA GLU A 171 15.49 -8.01 15.88
C GLU A 171 14.12 -8.28 16.53
N VAL A 172 13.81 -9.56 16.71
CA VAL A 172 12.66 -9.98 17.51
C VAL A 172 12.79 -9.40 18.92
N GLY A 173 11.69 -8.83 19.43
CA GLY A 173 11.66 -8.17 20.72
C GLY A 173 11.75 -6.64 20.66
N MET A 174 12.28 -6.08 19.57
CA MET A 174 12.30 -4.62 19.35
C MET A 174 10.90 -4.06 19.07
N THR A 175 10.77 -2.73 19.16
CA THR A 175 9.49 -2.04 18.92
C THR A 175 9.54 -1.09 17.74
N LEU A 176 8.38 -0.96 17.09
CA LEU A 176 8.07 -0.03 16.03
C LEU A 176 6.80 0.73 16.39
N ASP A 177 6.68 1.96 15.92
CA ASP A 177 5.43 2.68 16.05
C ASP A 177 4.58 2.47 14.78
N VAL A 178 3.28 2.23 14.96
CA VAL A 178 2.33 1.87 13.90
C VAL A 178 1.21 2.90 13.83
N SER A 179 0.95 3.46 12.65
CA SER A 179 -0.18 4.37 12.46
C SER A 179 -1.51 3.62 12.39
N PRO A 180 -2.65 4.33 12.46
CA PRO A 180 -3.92 3.78 12.02
C PRO A 180 -3.85 3.21 10.59
N ALA A 181 -4.68 2.20 10.33
CA ALA A 181 -4.80 1.58 9.02
C ALA A 181 -5.45 2.52 8.00
N GLN A 182 -4.97 2.46 6.76
CA GLN A 182 -5.31 3.36 5.67
C GLN A 182 -5.41 2.59 4.35
N GLY A 183 -6.00 3.24 3.35
CA GLY A 183 -6.16 2.70 2.00
C GLY A 183 -7.55 2.14 1.72
N GLY A 184 -7.99 2.29 0.47
CA GLY A 184 -9.28 1.81 -0.02
C GLY A 184 -9.21 0.47 -0.75
N CYS A 185 -8.02 -0.12 -0.90
CA CYS A 185 -7.84 -1.41 -1.55
C CYS A 185 -7.97 -2.53 -0.53
N HIS A 186 -9.19 -2.94 -0.21
CA HIS A 186 -9.46 -3.98 0.78
C HIS A 186 -10.61 -4.90 0.36
N TYR A 187 -10.75 -6.04 1.02
CA TYR A 187 -11.86 -6.95 0.75
C TYR A 187 -13.21 -6.25 1.00
N ILE A 188 -14.15 -6.43 0.07
CA ILE A 188 -15.50 -5.86 0.14
C ILE A 188 -16.49 -6.98 0.47
N LYS A 189 -17.09 -6.93 1.66
CA LYS A 189 -18.11 -7.88 2.10
C LYS A 189 -19.47 -7.64 1.43
N GLY A 190 -20.33 -8.66 1.46
CA GLY A 190 -21.75 -8.55 1.08
C GLY A 190 -22.15 -9.24 -0.22
N ASN A 191 -21.18 -9.57 -1.09
CA ASN A 191 -21.43 -10.28 -2.37
C ASN A 191 -20.46 -11.47 -2.50
N PRO A 192 -20.71 -12.60 -1.81
CA PRO A 192 -19.79 -13.74 -1.79
C PRO A 192 -19.67 -14.47 -3.14
N GLU A 193 -20.63 -14.33 -4.05
CA GLU A 193 -20.60 -14.97 -5.39
C GLU A 193 -19.82 -14.17 -6.44
N GLN A 194 -19.39 -12.96 -6.11
CA GLN A 194 -18.82 -12.05 -7.10
C GLN A 194 -17.33 -12.34 -7.33
N SER A 195 -16.99 -12.84 -8.52
CA SER A 195 -15.61 -13.19 -8.88
C SER A 195 -14.61 -12.07 -8.64
N LEU A 196 -13.42 -12.45 -8.17
CA LEU A 196 -12.31 -11.58 -7.82
C LEU A 196 -11.12 -11.84 -8.74
N LEU A 197 -10.58 -10.77 -9.32
CA LEU A 197 -9.33 -10.79 -10.08
C LEU A 197 -8.25 -10.02 -9.30
N LEU A 198 -7.26 -10.74 -8.79
CA LEU A 198 -6.16 -10.20 -8.01
C LEU A 198 -4.88 -10.24 -8.86
N ILE A 199 -4.26 -9.07 -9.09
CA ILE A 199 -3.04 -8.95 -9.90
C ILE A 199 -1.96 -8.25 -9.07
N GLY A 200 -0.93 -9.00 -8.71
CA GLY A 200 0.15 -8.57 -7.85
C GLY A 200 1.51 -8.62 -8.55
N THR A 201 2.39 -7.66 -8.28
CA THR A 201 3.82 -7.76 -8.67
C THR A 201 4.74 -7.57 -7.48
N GLY A 202 5.74 -8.46 -7.34
CA GLY A 202 6.63 -8.47 -6.18
C GLY A 202 5.87 -8.48 -4.85
N THR A 203 6.24 -7.59 -3.92
CA THR A 203 5.54 -7.50 -2.62
C THR A 203 4.11 -6.96 -2.70
N GLY A 204 3.61 -6.59 -3.89
CA GLY A 204 2.18 -6.39 -4.13
C GLY A 204 1.35 -7.62 -3.81
N LEU A 205 1.97 -8.80 -3.67
CA LEU A 205 1.33 -9.99 -3.11
C LEU A 205 0.84 -9.81 -1.67
N ALA A 206 1.50 -9.01 -0.81
CA ALA A 206 1.09 -8.83 0.58
C ALA A 206 -0.39 -8.44 0.76
N PRO A 207 -0.88 -7.29 0.27
CA PRO A 207 -2.28 -6.92 0.45
C PRO A 207 -3.23 -7.92 -0.20
N LEU A 208 -2.85 -8.50 -1.35
CA LEU A 208 -3.67 -9.47 -2.07
C LEU A 208 -3.81 -10.78 -1.31
N TYR A 209 -2.75 -11.23 -0.64
CA TYR A 209 -2.79 -12.41 0.22
C TYR A 209 -3.69 -12.17 1.43
N GLY A 210 -3.63 -10.98 2.04
CA GLY A 210 -4.56 -10.59 3.10
C GLY A 210 -6.03 -10.63 2.64
N ILE A 211 -6.32 -10.04 1.48
CA ILE A 211 -7.67 -10.05 0.86
C ILE A 211 -8.12 -11.48 0.58
N LEU A 212 -7.25 -12.33 0.03
CA LEU A 212 -7.54 -13.73 -0.27
C LEU A 212 -7.91 -14.51 0.99
N CYS A 213 -7.08 -14.44 2.03
CA CYS A 213 -7.34 -15.13 3.30
C CYS A 213 -8.63 -14.62 3.95
N ASP A 214 -8.89 -13.31 3.95
CA ASP A 214 -10.11 -12.75 4.52
C ASP A 214 -11.37 -13.20 3.75
N ALA A 215 -11.28 -13.24 2.42
CA ALA A 215 -12.35 -13.73 1.56
C ALA A 215 -12.68 -15.21 1.86
N LEU A 216 -11.65 -16.07 1.95
CA LEU A 216 -11.82 -17.51 2.13
C LEU A 216 -12.18 -17.89 3.58
N ASP A 217 -11.39 -17.43 4.56
CA ASP A 217 -11.46 -17.92 5.94
C ASP A 217 -12.56 -17.23 6.76
N ASN A 218 -12.74 -15.92 6.57
CA ASN A 218 -13.67 -15.12 7.40
C ASN A 218 -15.02 -14.89 6.72
N HIS A 219 -15.05 -14.90 5.39
CA HIS A 219 -16.23 -14.50 4.62
C HIS A 219 -16.80 -15.60 3.73
N GLN A 220 -16.16 -16.77 3.67
CA GLN A 220 -16.65 -17.94 2.93
C GLN A 220 -17.04 -17.58 1.49
N HIS A 221 -16.20 -16.78 0.84
CA HIS A 221 -16.42 -16.31 -0.52
C HIS A 221 -16.55 -17.52 -1.46
N GLN A 222 -17.58 -17.52 -2.31
CA GLN A 222 -17.96 -18.66 -3.16
C GLN A 222 -17.60 -18.42 -4.63
N GLY A 223 -17.61 -17.17 -5.08
CA GLY A 223 -17.19 -16.80 -6.43
C GLY A 223 -15.72 -17.13 -6.69
N ASP A 224 -15.35 -17.22 -7.97
CA ASP A 224 -13.99 -17.55 -8.37
C ASP A 224 -13.01 -16.43 -8.00
N ILE A 225 -11.87 -16.82 -7.43
CA ILE A 225 -10.77 -15.94 -7.05
C ILE A 225 -9.55 -16.31 -7.88
N HIS A 226 -9.13 -15.42 -8.77
CA HIS A 226 -7.94 -15.62 -9.60
C HIS A 226 -6.81 -14.69 -9.16
N LEU A 227 -5.70 -15.26 -8.68
CA LEU A 227 -4.50 -14.53 -8.31
C LEU A 227 -3.38 -14.72 -9.34
N PHE A 228 -2.99 -13.63 -9.99
CA PHE A 228 -1.82 -13.57 -10.85
C PHE A 228 -0.67 -12.89 -10.11
N HIS A 229 0.40 -13.64 -9.81
CA HIS A 229 1.58 -13.13 -9.12
C HIS A 229 2.74 -13.00 -10.10
N GLY A 230 3.14 -11.76 -10.38
CA GLY A 230 4.16 -11.43 -11.37
C GLY A 230 5.53 -11.12 -10.76
N SER A 231 6.56 -11.75 -11.30
CA SER A 231 7.96 -11.41 -11.07
C SER A 231 8.73 -11.35 -12.39
N ARG A 232 9.94 -10.79 -12.37
CA ARG A 232 10.85 -10.87 -13.51
C ARG A 232 11.35 -12.30 -13.72
N ASN A 233 11.83 -12.93 -12.65
CA ASN A 233 12.35 -14.29 -12.63
C ASN A 233 11.86 -15.03 -11.38
N ALA A 234 12.10 -16.34 -11.31
CA ALA A 234 11.59 -17.21 -10.25
C ALA A 234 12.00 -16.74 -8.85
N THR A 235 13.20 -16.15 -8.68
CA THR A 235 13.70 -15.70 -7.37
C THR A 235 12.89 -14.55 -6.75
N GLY A 236 12.06 -13.86 -7.54
CA GLY A 236 11.16 -12.83 -7.04
C GLY A 236 9.74 -13.33 -6.73
N LEU A 237 9.43 -14.58 -7.05
CA LEU A 237 8.23 -15.26 -6.56
C LEU A 237 8.54 -15.84 -5.17
N TYR A 238 7.52 -15.85 -4.33
CA TYR A 238 7.56 -16.37 -2.96
C TYR A 238 6.14 -16.79 -2.58
N PHE A 239 6.01 -17.61 -1.52
CA PHE A 239 4.74 -18.23 -1.11
C PHE A 239 4.11 -19.13 -2.19
N GLU A 240 4.88 -19.61 -3.18
CA GLU A 240 4.36 -20.47 -4.24
C GLU A 240 3.75 -21.76 -3.68
N ASP A 241 4.43 -22.41 -2.74
CA ASP A 241 3.92 -23.62 -2.07
C ASP A 241 2.64 -23.32 -1.28
N THR A 242 2.65 -22.25 -0.47
CA THR A 242 1.50 -21.82 0.32
C THR A 242 0.28 -21.50 -0.56
N LEU A 243 0.47 -20.79 -1.66
CA LEU A 243 -0.61 -20.44 -2.59
C LEU A 243 -1.10 -21.67 -3.37
N SER A 244 -0.20 -22.59 -3.72
CA SER A 244 -0.56 -23.85 -4.38
C SER A 244 -1.37 -24.76 -3.46
N GLU A 245 -0.99 -24.87 -2.18
CA GLU A 245 -1.75 -25.60 -1.15
C GLU A 245 -3.13 -24.98 -0.94
N LEU A 246 -3.23 -23.65 -0.89
CA LEU A 246 -4.52 -22.95 -0.81
C LEU A 246 -5.40 -23.25 -2.04
N ALA A 247 -4.83 -23.26 -3.25
CA ALA A 247 -5.57 -23.56 -4.47
C ALA A 247 -6.03 -25.03 -4.53
N GLN A 248 -5.30 -25.96 -3.90
CA GLN A 248 -5.74 -27.35 -3.76
C GLN A 248 -6.88 -27.49 -2.73
N LYS A 249 -6.83 -26.70 -1.65
CA LYS A 249 -7.82 -26.73 -0.57
C LYS A 249 -9.14 -26.04 -0.96
N HIS A 250 -9.10 -25.01 -1.78
CA HIS A 250 -10.27 -24.20 -2.15
C HIS A 250 -10.51 -24.27 -3.66
N SER A 251 -11.59 -24.95 -4.06
CA SER A 251 -11.90 -25.18 -5.49
C SER A 251 -12.20 -23.90 -6.28
N ASN A 252 -12.60 -22.82 -5.60
CA ASN A 252 -12.85 -21.51 -6.19
C ASN A 252 -11.63 -20.59 -6.17
N PHE A 253 -10.44 -21.07 -5.76
CA PHE A 253 -9.21 -20.28 -5.79
C PHE A 253 -8.24 -20.83 -6.83
N HIS A 254 -7.72 -19.93 -7.67
CA HIS A 254 -6.80 -20.25 -8.75
C HIS A 254 -5.56 -19.37 -8.66
N TYR A 255 -4.39 -20.00 -8.59
CA TYR A 255 -3.10 -19.32 -8.53
C TYR A 255 -2.32 -19.46 -9.85
N THR A 256 -1.88 -18.34 -10.42
CA THR A 256 -1.09 -18.28 -11.65
C THR A 256 0.21 -17.50 -11.43
N PRO A 257 1.36 -18.18 -11.17
CA PRO A 257 2.65 -17.52 -11.12
C PRO A 257 3.11 -17.12 -12.53
N CYS A 258 3.56 -15.88 -12.69
CA CYS A 258 3.91 -15.29 -13.99
C CYS A 258 5.35 -14.75 -13.98
N LEU A 259 6.13 -15.12 -15.01
CA LEU A 259 7.51 -14.67 -15.20
C LEU A 259 7.64 -13.88 -16.50
N SER A 260 8.14 -12.63 -16.42
CA SER A 260 8.32 -11.79 -17.61
C SER A 260 9.61 -12.08 -18.37
N GLU A 261 10.64 -12.59 -17.69
CA GLU A 261 11.85 -13.13 -18.33
C GLU A 261 11.57 -14.52 -18.88
N LYS A 262 12.24 -14.90 -19.98
CA LYS A 262 12.03 -16.22 -20.59
C LYS A 262 12.37 -17.31 -19.59
N ASN A 263 11.40 -18.15 -19.28
CA ASN A 263 11.53 -19.37 -18.51
C ASN A 263 10.72 -20.48 -19.19
N SER A 264 11.35 -21.62 -19.45
CA SER A 264 10.71 -22.80 -20.04
C SER A 264 10.23 -23.80 -18.98
N GLU A 265 10.45 -23.53 -17.70
CA GLU A 265 10.06 -24.42 -16.61
C GLU A 265 8.58 -24.21 -16.26
N ALA A 266 7.84 -25.32 -16.23
CA ALA A 266 6.56 -25.36 -15.54
C ALA A 266 6.79 -25.12 -14.03
N PRO A 267 5.86 -24.49 -13.31
CA PRO A 267 4.47 -24.16 -13.69
C PRO A 267 4.25 -22.71 -14.15
N TYR A 268 5.28 -22.02 -14.64
CA TYR A 268 5.22 -20.56 -14.87
C TYR A 268 4.47 -20.16 -16.14
N ALA A 269 3.53 -19.22 -16.01
CA ALA A 269 2.97 -18.51 -17.16
C ALA A 269 4.00 -17.50 -17.70
N GLN A 270 4.30 -17.59 -18.99
CA GLN A 270 5.30 -16.74 -19.63
C GLN A 270 4.72 -15.37 -20.00
N GLY A 271 5.05 -14.34 -19.22
CA GLY A 271 4.65 -12.96 -19.49
C GLY A 271 4.46 -12.13 -18.21
N ARG A 272 4.08 -10.87 -18.37
CA ARG A 272 3.71 -10.02 -17.24
C ARG A 272 2.35 -10.46 -16.71
N ALA A 273 2.20 -10.57 -15.38
CA ALA A 273 0.96 -11.03 -14.73
C ALA A 273 -0.30 -10.33 -15.23
N ASN A 274 -0.26 -9.00 -15.38
CA ASN A 274 -1.38 -8.23 -15.90
C ASN A 274 -1.73 -8.56 -17.36
N THR A 275 -0.74 -8.82 -18.21
CA THR A 275 -0.97 -9.22 -19.59
C THR A 275 -1.63 -10.58 -19.66
N ILE A 276 -1.13 -11.56 -18.90
CA ILE A 276 -1.69 -12.92 -18.86
C ILE A 276 -3.13 -12.90 -18.34
N ALA A 277 -3.37 -12.20 -17.22
CA ALA A 277 -4.69 -12.07 -16.63
C ALA A 277 -5.73 -11.50 -17.60
N LEU A 278 -5.40 -10.40 -18.27
CA LEU A 278 -6.32 -9.69 -19.17
C LEU A 278 -6.46 -10.39 -20.55
N GLN A 279 -5.55 -11.29 -20.90
CA GLN A 279 -5.72 -12.19 -22.04
C GLN A 279 -6.66 -13.35 -21.71
N GLN A 280 -6.55 -13.88 -20.49
CA GLN A 280 -7.40 -14.97 -20.01
C GLN A 280 -8.85 -14.51 -19.74
N PHE A 281 -9.02 -13.30 -19.22
CA PHE A 281 -10.33 -12.75 -18.86
C PHE A 281 -10.62 -11.46 -19.62
N SER A 282 -11.30 -11.56 -20.76
CA SER A 282 -11.64 -10.40 -21.61
C SER A 282 -12.99 -9.75 -21.29
N GLN A 283 -13.77 -10.32 -20.36
CA GLN A 283 -15.08 -9.82 -19.92
C GLN A 283 -15.09 -9.71 -18.40
N LEU A 284 -14.90 -8.49 -17.89
CA LEU A 284 -14.82 -8.22 -16.44
C LEU A 284 -16.08 -7.53 -15.90
N ALA A 285 -17.17 -7.54 -16.66
CA ALA A 285 -18.46 -7.05 -16.20
C ALA A 285 -18.90 -7.86 -14.98
N GLY A 286 -19.20 -7.17 -13.88
CA GLY A 286 -19.58 -7.81 -12.62
C GLY A 286 -18.40 -8.30 -11.77
N TRP A 287 -17.15 -8.25 -12.23
CA TRP A 287 -15.98 -8.66 -11.44
C TRP A 287 -15.51 -7.55 -10.49
N ARG A 288 -14.85 -7.94 -9.40
CA ARG A 288 -14.01 -7.05 -8.60
C ARG A 288 -12.55 -7.27 -8.94
N VAL A 289 -11.82 -6.17 -9.17
CA VAL A 289 -10.42 -6.22 -9.58
C VAL A 289 -9.56 -5.54 -8.51
N TYR A 290 -8.52 -6.24 -8.04
CA TYR A 290 -7.56 -5.76 -7.06
C TYR A 290 -6.15 -5.72 -7.67
N LEU A 291 -5.53 -4.55 -7.69
CA LEU A 291 -4.26 -4.30 -8.38
C LEU A 291 -3.21 -3.78 -7.40
N CYS A 292 -2.14 -4.55 -7.16
CA CYS A 292 -1.13 -4.16 -6.17
C CYS A 292 0.31 -4.33 -6.70
N GLY A 293 1.17 -3.35 -6.43
CA GLY A 293 2.59 -3.40 -6.79
C GLY A 293 3.05 -2.20 -7.62
N GLN A 294 3.87 -2.42 -8.65
CA GLN A 294 4.50 -1.32 -9.40
C GLN A 294 3.48 -0.34 -9.98
N ALA A 295 3.70 0.97 -9.77
CA ALA A 295 2.77 2.02 -10.16
C ALA A 295 2.36 1.97 -11.65
N ASP A 296 3.31 1.75 -12.55
CA ASP A 296 3.03 1.64 -14.00
C ASP A 296 2.14 0.43 -14.32
N MET A 297 2.39 -0.71 -13.67
CA MET A 297 1.55 -1.91 -13.83
C MET A 297 0.13 -1.62 -13.36
N VAL A 298 -0.03 -1.01 -12.18
CA VAL A 298 -1.33 -0.67 -11.62
C VAL A 298 -2.09 0.29 -12.53
N ALA A 299 -1.44 1.37 -12.99
CA ALA A 299 -2.06 2.37 -13.85
C ALA A 299 -2.51 1.78 -15.20
N GLN A 300 -1.63 1.01 -15.86
CA GLN A 300 -1.95 0.35 -17.12
C GLN A 300 -3.09 -0.66 -16.96
N THR A 301 -3.02 -1.50 -15.94
CA THR A 301 -3.99 -2.58 -15.72
C THR A 301 -5.36 -2.03 -15.36
N LYS A 302 -5.42 -0.94 -14.56
CA LYS A 302 -6.67 -0.24 -14.27
C LYS A 302 -7.38 0.25 -15.53
N LYS A 303 -6.62 0.88 -16.44
CA LYS A 303 -7.15 1.34 -17.73
C LYS A 303 -7.68 0.17 -18.57
N MET A 304 -6.90 -0.91 -18.68
CA MET A 304 -7.28 -2.06 -19.50
C MET A 304 -8.47 -2.83 -18.92
N ALA A 305 -8.52 -3.05 -17.61
CA ALA A 305 -9.64 -3.72 -16.95
C ALA A 305 -10.96 -2.95 -17.16
N TYR A 306 -10.91 -1.61 -17.09
CA TYR A 306 -12.05 -0.77 -17.42
C TYR A 306 -12.50 -0.95 -18.88
N LEU A 307 -11.57 -0.98 -19.84
CA LEU A 307 -11.88 -1.23 -21.25
C LEU A 307 -12.45 -2.63 -21.51
N GLN A 308 -12.19 -3.59 -20.63
CA GLN A 308 -12.76 -4.95 -20.67
C GLN A 308 -14.08 -5.09 -19.87
N GLY A 309 -14.66 -3.97 -19.42
CA GLY A 309 -16.00 -3.92 -18.83
C GLY A 309 -16.05 -3.91 -17.30
N ALA A 310 -14.91 -3.92 -16.61
CA ALA A 310 -14.92 -3.72 -15.16
C ALA A 310 -15.44 -2.32 -14.81
N SER A 311 -16.32 -2.22 -13.81
CA SER A 311 -16.74 -0.92 -13.29
C SER A 311 -15.57 -0.22 -12.60
N LEU A 312 -15.37 1.09 -12.84
CA LEU A 312 -14.32 1.86 -12.14
C LEU A 312 -14.47 1.80 -10.62
N LYS A 313 -15.70 1.67 -10.11
CA LYS A 313 -16.00 1.52 -8.67
C LYS A 313 -15.66 0.12 -8.13
N ALA A 314 -15.41 -0.84 -9.02
CA ALA A 314 -15.03 -2.21 -8.70
C ALA A 314 -13.55 -2.49 -8.98
N ILE A 315 -12.76 -1.47 -9.36
CA ILE A 315 -11.30 -1.57 -9.51
C ILE A 315 -10.64 -0.88 -8.32
N TYR A 316 -10.07 -1.69 -7.45
CA TYR A 316 -9.32 -1.29 -6.27
C TYR A 316 -7.83 -1.44 -6.54
N ALA A 317 -7.04 -0.46 -6.10
CA ALA A 317 -5.63 -0.40 -6.45
C ALA A 317 -4.77 0.14 -5.32
N ASP A 318 -3.59 -0.47 -5.14
CA ASP A 318 -2.53 -0.03 -4.24
C ASP A 318 -1.20 0.02 -5.00
N ALA A 319 -0.81 1.24 -5.39
CA ALA A 319 0.39 1.50 -6.18
C ALA A 319 1.59 1.79 -5.26
N PHE A 320 2.64 0.99 -5.37
CA PHE A 320 3.84 1.14 -4.57
C PHE A 320 4.78 2.12 -5.25
N SER A 321 5.20 3.14 -4.50
CA SER A 321 6.28 4.05 -4.86
C SER A 321 7.60 3.49 -4.31
N SER A 322 8.64 3.55 -5.13
CA SER A 322 10.02 3.16 -4.80
C SER A 322 10.69 4.11 -3.82
#